data_AF-A0A0Q4X3Y9-F1
#
_entry.id   AF-A0A0Q4X3Y9-F1
#
_cell.length_a   1.000
_cell.length_b   1.000
_cell.length_c   1.000
_cell.angle_alpha   90.00
_cell.angle_beta   90.00
_cell.angle_gamma   90.00
#
_symmetry.space_group_name_H-M   'P 1'
#
loop_
_entity.id
_entity.type
_entity.pdbx_description
1 polymer ?
#
loop_
_entity_poly.entity_id
_entity_poly.type
_entity_poly.pdbx_seq_one_letter_code
_entity_poly.pdbx_strand_id
1 'polypeptide(L)'
;MTTDREKAERVADLLRQADRLRVPGHRYTVEQCMQAQDEIRAGLRRLYRDMFGTEIPRETAPRRPVLGSFQAGALPGSRTVVAFRGRAKRVAASA
;
A
#
# COMPACT_ATOMS: atom_id res chain seq x y z
N MET A 1 -32.44 2.03 0.68
CA MET A 1 -31.48 3.02 0.14
C MET A 1 -30.80 3.68 1.34
N THR A 2 -29.47 3.69 1.38
CA THR A 2 -28.71 4.38 2.41
C THR A 2 -28.96 5.89 2.31
N THR A 3 -29.31 6.51 3.43
CA THR A 3 -29.61 7.96 3.46
C THR A 3 -28.32 8.78 3.36
N ASP A 4 -28.42 10.04 2.91
CA ASP A 4 -27.24 10.91 2.85
C ASP A 4 -26.65 11.19 4.24
N ARG A 5 -27.48 11.13 5.29
CA ARG A 5 -27.06 11.19 6.69
C ARG A 5 -26.17 10.00 7.06
N GLU A 6 -26.59 8.78 6.74
CA GLU A 6 -25.81 7.57 7.00
C GLU A 6 -24.48 7.56 6.22
N LYS A 7 -24.48 8.09 4.99
CA LYS A 7 -23.24 8.25 4.20
C LYS A 7 -22.28 9.21 4.89
N ALA A 8 -22.76 10.37 5.34
CA ALA A 8 -21.93 11.35 6.04
C ALA A 8 -21.35 10.81 7.34
N GLU A 9 -22.13 10.03 8.10
CA GLU A 9 -21.66 9.37 9.32
C GLU A 9 -20.56 8.35 9.02
N ARG A 10 -20.72 7.53 7.99
CA ARG A 10 -19.68 6.58 7.55
C ARG A 10 -18.39 7.27 7.11
N VAL A 11 -18.50 8.39 6.40
CA VAL A 11 -17.33 9.20 6.02
C VAL A 11 -16.62 9.72 7.27
N ALA A 12 -17.37 10.29 8.22
CA ALA A 12 -16.81 10.84 9.45
C ALA A 12 -16.10 9.75 10.29
N ASP A 13 -16.66 8.55 10.36
CA ASP A 13 -16.05 7.44 11.09
C ASP A 13 -14.76 6.95 10.44
N LEU A 14 -14.70 6.88 9.11
CA LEU A 14 -13.47 6.54 8.38
C LEU A 14 -12.37 7.59 8.60
N LEU A 15 -12.72 8.88 8.61
CA LEU A 15 -11.76 9.95 8.92
C LEU A 15 -11.24 9.84 10.35
N ARG A 16 -12.11 9.59 11.34
CA ARG A 16 -11.68 9.37 12.74
C ARG A 16 -10.79 8.14 12.88
N GLN A 17 -11.03 7.08 12.12
CA GLN A 17 -10.17 5.90 12.09
C GLN A 17 -8.80 6.24 11.50
N ALA A 18 -8.78 7.00 10.40
CA ALA A 18 -7.54 7.46 9.78
C ALA A 18 -6.72 8.35 10.71
N ASP A 19 -7.35 9.28 11.44
CA ASP A 19 -6.68 10.14 12.42
C ASP A 19 -6.05 9.36 13.58
N ARG A 20 -6.59 8.17 13.88
CA ARG A 20 -6.07 7.28 14.92
C ARG A 20 -4.94 6.39 14.43
N LEU A 21 -4.64 6.36 13.12
CA LEU A 21 -3.51 5.60 12.60
C LEU A 21 -2.22 6.15 13.23
N ARG A 22 -1.57 5.31 14.02
CA ARG A 22 -0.28 5.61 14.61
C ARG A 22 0.83 5.02 13.78
N VAL A 23 1.92 5.76 13.68
CA VAL A 23 3.19 5.24 13.16
C VAL A 23 3.64 4.10 14.07
N PRO A 24 4.17 3.00 13.51
CA PRO A 24 4.72 1.91 14.30
C PRO A 24 5.75 2.41 15.32
N GLY A 25 5.75 1.81 16.51
CA GLY A 25 6.62 2.17 17.61
C GLY A 25 6.61 1.11 18.70
N HIS A 26 7.11 1.44 19.89
CA HIS A 26 7.29 0.46 20.97
C HIS A 26 5.99 -0.25 21.40
N ARG A 27 4.84 0.42 21.26
CA ARG A 27 3.51 -0.12 21.64
C ARG A 27 2.64 -0.53 20.45
N TYR A 28 3.12 -0.34 19.22
CA TYR A 28 2.31 -0.53 18.02
C TYR A 28 3.14 -1.16 16.91
N THR A 29 2.83 -2.41 16.57
CA THR A 29 3.63 -3.16 15.62
C THR A 29 3.35 -2.71 14.18
N VAL A 30 4.28 -3.02 13.27
CA VAL A 30 4.08 -2.79 11.84
C VAL A 30 2.86 -3.54 11.33
N GLU A 31 2.65 -4.78 11.77
CA GLU A 31 1.48 -5.59 11.39
C GLU A 31 0.17 -4.95 11.84
N GLN A 32 0.11 -4.43 13.07
CA GLN A 32 -1.07 -3.71 13.56
C GLN A 32 -1.37 -2.46 12.74
N CYS A 33 -0.32 -1.72 12.36
CA CYS A 33 -0.46 -0.54 11.49
C CYS A 33 -0.96 -0.92 10.10
N MET A 34 -0.41 -1.97 9.50
CA MET A 34 -0.86 -2.47 8.20
C MET A 34 -2.32 -2.95 8.25
N GLN A 35 -2.69 -3.69 9.30
CA GLN A 35 -4.06 -4.16 9.49
C GLN A 35 -5.05 -2.98 9.60
N ALA A 36 -4.73 -1.97 10.41
CA ALA A 36 -5.58 -0.79 10.52
C ALA A 36 -5.73 -0.02 9.20
N GLN A 37 -4.66 0.06 8.40
CA GLN A 37 -4.72 0.65 7.06
C GLN A 37 -5.62 -0.15 6.11
N ASP A 38 -5.54 -1.48 6.16
CA ASP A 38 -6.35 -2.36 5.32
C ASP A 38 -7.84 -2.30 5.69
N GLU A 39 -8.16 -2.16 6.98
CA GLU A 39 -9.52 -1.94 7.47
C GLU A 39 -10.12 -0.63 6.92
N ILE A 40 -9.36 0.48 6.99
CA ILE A 40 -9.78 1.77 6.44
C ILE A 40 -9.98 1.68 4.92
N ARG A 41 -9.04 1.04 4.20
CA ARG A 41 -9.15 0.83 2.74
C ARG A 41 -10.39 0.00 2.38
N ALA A 42 -10.68 -1.05 3.15
CA ALA A 42 -11.85 -1.89 2.93
C ALA A 42 -13.15 -1.09 3.16
N GLY A 43 -13.20 -0.27 4.21
CA GLY A 43 -14.33 0.61 4.50
C GLY A 43 -14.57 1.64 3.40
N LEU A 44 -13.52 2.30 2.91
CA LEU A 44 -13.59 3.24 1.78
C LEU A 44 -14.11 2.58 0.49
N ARG A 45 -13.63 1.37 0.17
CA ARG A 45 -14.11 0.62 -1.02
C ARG A 45 -15.58 0.25 -0.91
N ARG A 46 -16.05 -0.14 0.28
CA ARG A 46 -17.47 -0.42 0.52
C ARG A 46 -18.31 0.84 0.38
N LEU A 47 -17.88 1.95 0.99
CA LEU A 47 -18.58 3.24 0.86
C LEU A 47 -18.68 3.68 -0.59
N TYR A 48 -17.60 3.58 -1.36
CA TYR A 48 -17.60 3.92 -2.78
C TYR A 48 -18.59 3.04 -3.57
N ARG A 49 -18.59 1.73 -3.32
CA ARG A 49 -19.54 0.81 -3.95
C ARG A 49 -20.99 1.16 -3.60
N ASP A 50 -21.26 1.48 -2.34
CA ASP A 50 -22.59 1.85 -1.88
C ASP A 50 -23.08 3.17 -2.53
N MET A 51 -22.15 4.08 -2.85
CA MET A 51 -22.47 5.37 -3.48
C MET A 51 -22.63 5.29 -4.99
N PHE A 52 -21.76 4.53 -5.67
CA PHE A 52 -21.60 4.58 -7.13
C PHE A 52 -21.97 3.27 -7.83
N GLY A 53 -22.32 2.23 -7.08
CA GLY A 53 -22.70 0.91 -7.62
C GLY A 53 -21.56 0.16 -8.32
N THR A 54 -20.32 0.66 -8.22
CA THR A 54 -19.15 0.15 -8.93
C THR A 54 -17.97 -0.05 -7.99
N GLU A 55 -17.04 -0.92 -8.36
CA GLU A 55 -15.79 -1.08 -7.61
C GLU A 55 -14.77 0.00 -8.00
N ILE A 56 -14.02 0.50 -7.02
CA ILE A 56 -12.86 1.37 -7.30
C ILE A 56 -11.88 0.58 -8.17
N PRO A 57 -11.42 1.14 -9.31
CA PRO A 57 -10.37 0.52 -10.10
C PRO A 57 -9.16 0.22 -9.22
N ARG A 58 -8.68 -1.02 -9.21
CA ARG A 58 -7.45 -1.36 -8.49
C ARG A 58 -6.32 -0.59 -9.16
N GLU A 59 -5.68 0.32 -8.43
CA GLU A 59 -4.41 0.90 -8.88
C GLU A 59 -3.47 -0.26 -9.20
N THR A 60 -2.84 -0.19 -10.38
CA THR A 60 -1.77 -1.12 -10.72
C THR A 60 -0.76 -1.08 -9.61
N ALA A 61 -0.48 -2.24 -8.99
CA ALA A 61 0.49 -2.34 -7.93
C ALA A 61 1.77 -1.60 -8.35
N PRO A 62 2.35 -0.74 -7.49
CA PRO A 62 3.59 -0.08 -7.82
C PRO A 62 4.56 -1.18 -8.25
N ARG A 63 5.14 -1.05 -9.45
CA ARG A 63 6.05 -2.05 -10.00
C ARG A 63 7.07 -2.34 -8.91
N ARG A 64 7.04 -3.56 -8.35
CA ARG A 64 8.04 -4.00 -7.37
C ARG A 64 9.39 -3.64 -7.97
N PRO A 65 10.25 -2.89 -7.25
CA PRO A 65 11.56 -2.60 -7.79
C PRO A 65 12.25 -3.95 -8.01
N VAL A 66 12.51 -4.27 -9.27
CA VAL A 66 13.14 -5.53 -9.66
C VAL A 66 14.62 -5.39 -9.32
N LEU A 67 15.33 -6.49 -9.08
CA LEU A 67 16.79 -6.46 -8.89
C LEU A 67 17.49 -5.71 -10.06
N GLY A 68 16.92 -5.69 -11.27
CA GLY A 68 17.44 -4.90 -12.39
C GLY A 68 17.21 -3.39 -12.30
N SER A 69 16.41 -2.90 -11.34
CA SER A 69 16.07 -1.49 -11.15
C SER A 69 17.12 -0.72 -10.34
N PHE A 70 18.04 -1.42 -9.68
CA PHE A 70 19.16 -0.79 -8.99
C PHE A 70 20.47 -1.28 -9.61
N GLN A 71 21.38 -0.36 -9.93
CA GLN A 71 22.74 -0.75 -10.25
C GLN A 71 23.41 -1.30 -8.98
N ALA A 72 24.13 -2.41 -9.12
CA ALA A 72 24.95 -2.94 -8.04
C ALA A 72 25.99 -1.89 -7.66
N GLY A 73 26.03 -1.49 -6.40
CA GLY A 73 26.93 -0.42 -5.94
C GLY A 73 26.38 0.37 -4.75
N ALA A 74 27.12 1.42 -4.39
CA ALA A 74 26.70 2.37 -3.37
C ALA A 74 25.60 3.28 -3.94
N LEU A 75 24.47 3.37 -3.23
CA LEU A 75 23.44 4.33 -3.58
C LEU A 75 23.94 5.75 -3.22
N PRO A 76 23.96 6.70 -4.17
CA PRO A 76 24.48 8.03 -3.93
C PRO A 76 23.73 8.72 -2.78
N GLY A 77 24.48 9.32 -1.86
CA GLY A 77 23.92 9.97 -0.66
C GLY A 77 23.56 9.04 0.49
N SER A 78 23.90 7.75 0.42
CA SER A 78 23.66 6.79 1.51
C SER A 78 24.89 5.93 1.82
N ARG A 79 24.90 5.30 3.01
CA ARG A 79 25.87 4.24 3.36
C ARG A 79 25.41 2.85 2.89
N THR A 80 24.31 2.76 2.15
CA THR A 80 23.69 1.51 1.75
C THR A 80 24.31 1.00 0.45
N VAL A 81 24.74 -0.26 0.46
CA VAL A 81 25.25 -0.97 -0.72
C VAL A 81 24.24 -2.01 -1.16
N VAL A 82 23.78 -1.91 -2.41
CA VAL A 82 22.88 -2.92 -2.99
C VAL A 82 23.73 -4.09 -3.48
N ALA A 83 23.77 -5.16 -2.68
CA ALA A 83 24.43 -6.42 -3.04
C ALA A 83 23.38 -7.49 -3.37
N PHE A 84 23.23 -7.83 -4.64
CA PHE A 84 22.32 -8.90 -5.06
C PHE A 84 22.91 -10.28 -4.74
N ARG A 85 22.31 -11.02 -3.80
CA ARG A 85 22.68 -12.41 -3.49
C ARG A 85 21.87 -13.41 -4.35
N GLY A 86 21.86 -13.21 -5.66
CA GLY A 86 21.14 -14.10 -6.59
C GLY A 86 21.98 -14.38 -7.84
N ARG A 87 22.13 -15.65 -8.20
CA ARG A 87 22.80 -16.07 -9.44
C ARG A 87 22.03 -15.48 -10.63
N ALA A 88 22.69 -14.66 -11.45
CA ALA A 88 22.11 -14.20 -12.70
C ALA A 88 21.76 -15.43 -13.56
N LYS A 89 20.46 -15.72 -13.75
CA LYS A 89 20.04 -16.61 -14.84
C LYS A 89 20.40 -15.88 -16.13
N ARG A 90 21.40 -16.39 -16.85
CA ARG A 90 21.72 -15.95 -18.21
C ARG A 90 20.41 -16.05 -19.01
N VAL A 91 19.89 -14.91 -19.44
CA VAL A 91 18.89 -14.89 -20.51
C VAL A 91 19.67 -15.31 -21.75
N ALA A 92 19.40 -16.51 -22.25
CA ALA A 92 19.96 -16.97 -23.50
C ALA A 92 19.53 -15.97 -24.59
N ALA A 93 20.52 -15.40 -25.28
CA ALA A 93 20.26 -14.60 -26.47
C ALA A 93 19.67 -15.53 -27.52
N SER A 94 18.40 -15.31 -27.89
CA SER A 94 17.87 -15.83 -29.14
C SER A 94 18.41 -14.96 -30.27
N ALA A 95 19.32 -15.51 -31.05
CA ALA A 95 19.68 -15.07 -32.39
C ALA A 95 19.37 -16.21 -33.36
#